data_AF-A0A388TD35-F1
#
_entry.id   AF-A0A388TD35-F1
#
_cell.length_a   1.000
_cell.length_b   1.000
_cell.length_c   1.000
_cell.angle_alpha   90.00
_cell.angle_beta   90.00
_cell.angle_gamma   90.00
#
_symmetry.space_group_name_H-M   'P 1'
#
loop_
_entity.id
_entity.type
_entity.pdbx_description
1 polymer ?
#
loop_
_entity_poly.entity_id
_entity_poly.type
_entity_poly.pdbx_seq_one_letter_code
_entity_poly.pdbx_strand_id
1 'polypeptide(L)' 'MIKKKFDCVKFKDELFAKAWKKSGAKDFREYVSYANAQARKSPLFKMPAYN' A
#
# COMPACT_ATOMS: atom_id res chain seq x y z
N MET A 1 14.54 10.58 26.08
CA MET A 1 13.89 10.30 24.77
C MET A 1 13.61 8.82 24.66
N ILE A 2 12.36 8.39 24.84
CA ILE A 2 11.96 7.01 24.56
C ILE A 2 11.95 6.87 23.03
N LYS A 3 12.93 6.17 22.46
CA LYS A 3 12.88 5.76 21.05
C LYS A 3 11.64 4.88 20.91
N LYS A 4 10.57 5.38 20.30
CA LYS A 4 9.43 4.55 19.90
C LYS A 4 10.00 3.44 19.03
N LYS A 5 9.98 2.19 19.52
CA LYS A 5 10.35 1.03 18.71
C LYS A 5 9.38 1.02 17.53
N PHE A 6 9.91 1.26 16.33
CA PHE A 6 9.12 1.16 15.12
C PHE A 6 8.72 -0.30 14.96
N ASP A 7 7.43 -0.56 15.15
CA ASP A 7 6.86 -1.89 14.98
C ASP A 7 6.43 -2.03 13.52
N CYS A 8 7.24 -2.74 12.74
CA CYS A 8 7.00 -2.98 11.33
C CYS A 8 5.68 -3.73 11.09
N VAL A 9 5.26 -4.58 12.02
CA VAL A 9 4.00 -5.35 11.90
C VAL A 9 2.83 -4.39 12.05
N LYS A 10 2.84 -3.59 13.12
CA LYS A 10 1.80 -2.58 13.35
C LYS A 10 1.74 -1.55 12.21
N PHE A 11 2.88 -1.11 11.71
CA PHE A 11 2.95 -0.19 10.59
C PHE A 11 2.34 -0.79 9.31
N LYS A 12 2.63 -2.06 9.02
CA LYS A 12 2.04 -2.80 7.89
C LYS A 12 0.53 -2.88 8.02
N ASP A 13 0.02 -3.22 9.20
CA ASP A 13 -1.42 -3.37 9.44
C ASP A 13 -2.14 -2.01 9.34
N GLU A 14 -1.55 -0.94 9.85
CA GLU A 14 -2.07 0.42 9.69
C GLU A 14 -2.08 0.88 8.23
N LEU A 15 -1.02 0.56 7.46
CA LEU A 15 -0.95 0.83 6.03
C LEU A 15 -2.07 0.09 5.28
N PHE A 16 -2.25 -1.20 5.57
CA PHE A 16 -3.29 -2.01 4.96
C PHE A 16 -4.69 -1.46 5.27
N ALA A 17 -4.98 -1.17 6.55
CA ALA A 17 -6.26 -0.63 6.97
C ALA A 17 -6.57 0.73 6.31
N LYS A 18 -5.57 1.61 6.19
CA LYS A 18 -5.73 2.91 5.51
C LYS A 18 -5.93 2.75 4.01
N ALA A 19 -5.17 1.87 3.36
CA ALA A 19 -5.32 1.58 1.93
C ALA A 19 -6.70 0.98 1.63
N TRP A 20 -7.17 0.04 2.46
CA TRP A 20 -8.50 -0.55 2.36
C TRP A 20 -9.59 0.52 2.47
N LYS A 21 -9.58 1.34 3.53
CA LYS A 21 -10.55 2.43 3.70
C LYS A 21 -10.53 3.45 2.56
N LYS A 22 -9.33 3.82 2.09
CA LYS A 22 -9.16 4.79 0.99
C LYS A 22 -9.60 4.25 -0.37
N SER A 23 -9.56 2.93 -0.56
CA SER A 23 -9.98 2.30 -1.80
C SER A 23 -11.49 2.41 -2.04
N GLY A 24 -12.30 2.46 -0.98
CA GLY A 24 -13.76 2.40 -1.06
C GLY A 24 -14.29 1.06 -1.58
N ALA A 25 -13.44 0.03 -1.68
CA ALA A 25 -13.78 -1.28 -2.21
C ALA A 25 -14.74 -2.03 -1.29
N LYS A 26 -15.77 -2.64 -1.89
CA LYS A 26 -16.74 -3.50 -1.20
C LYS A 26 -16.28 -4.96 -1.14
N ASP A 27 -15.43 -5.35 -2.09
CA ASP A 27 -14.86 -6.68 -2.18
C ASP A 27 -13.36 -6.65 -2.53
N PHE A 28 -12.74 -7.82 -2.46
CA PHE A 28 -11.31 -7.95 -2.71
C PHE A 28 -10.93 -7.63 -4.16
N ARG A 29 -11.81 -7.85 -5.13
CA ARG A 29 -11.53 -7.61 -6.55
C ARG A 29 -11.48 -6.12 -6.87
N GLU A 30 -12.39 -5.35 -6.28
CA GLU A 30 -12.38 -3.89 -6.35
C GLU A 30 -11.10 -3.32 -5.69
N TYR A 31 -10.70 -3.88 -4.54
CA TYR A 31 -9.48 -3.49 -3.86
C TYR A 31 -8.22 -3.74 -4.71
N VAL A 32 -8.10 -4.94 -5.31
CA VAL A 32 -7.00 -5.28 -6.22
C VAL A 32 -6.97 -4.32 -7.42
N SER A 33 -8.14 -3.96 -7.96
CA SER A 33 -8.25 -3.02 -9.08
C SER A 33 -7.76 -1.62 -8.68
N TYR A 34 -8.14 -1.14 -7.50
CA TYR A 34 -7.64 0.11 -6.93
C TYR A 34 -6.12 0.07 -6.72
N ALA A 35 -5.60 -0.99 -6.10
CA ALA A 35 -4.17 -1.15 -5.84
C ALA A 35 -3.35 -1.13 -7.14
N ASN A 36 -3.80 -1.84 -8.18
CA ASN A 36 -3.18 -1.81 -9.50
C ASN A 36 -3.22 -0.43 -10.16
N ALA A 37 -4.34 0.30 -10.03
CA ALA A 37 -4.45 1.65 -10.56
C ALA A 37 -3.51 2.64 -9.85
N GLN A 38 -3.31 2.51 -8.53
CA GLN A 38 -2.34 3.31 -7.79
C GLN A 38 -0.91 2.90 -8.12
N ALA A 39 -0.64 1.60 -8.25
CA ALA A 39 0.69 1.09 -8.63
C ALA A 39 1.12 1.68 -9.97
N ARG A 40 0.22 1.76 -10.97
CA ARG A 40 0.49 2.39 -12.28
C ARG A 40 0.86 3.87 -12.24
N LYS A 41 0.45 4.59 -11.17
CA LYS A 41 0.81 6.00 -10.95
C LYS A 41 2.17 6.16 -10.27
N SER A 42 2.71 5.08 -9.69
CA SER A 42 4.00 5.12 -9.04
C SER A 42 5.10 5.38 -10.09
N PRO A 43 6.05 6.29 -9.83
CA PRO A 43 7.21 6.46 -10.69
C PRO A 43 8.04 5.18 -10.82
N LEU A 44 7.91 4.25 -9.87
CA LEU A 44 8.59 2.95 -9.89
C LEU A 44 7.96 1.94 -10.86
N PHE A 45 6.73 2.16 -11.32
CA PHE A 45 6.02 1.20 -12.19
C PHE A 45 6.65 1.09 -13.59
N LYS A 46 7.27 2.17 -14.07
CA LYS A 46 7.92 2.22 -15.38
C LYS A 46 9.44 2.06 -15.30
N MET A 47 10.00 1.84 -14.11
CA MET A 47 11.44 1.60 -14.02
C MET A 47 11.72 0.23 -14.66
N PRO A 48 12.63 0.15 -15.64
CA PRO A 48 13.12 -1.15 -16.07
C PRO A 48 13.67 -1.85 -14.83
N ALA A 49 13.31 -3.13 -14.66
CA ALA A 49 14.00 -3.98 -13.70
C ALA A 49 15.50 -3.87 -14.04
N TYR A 50 16.30 -3.36 -13.10
CA TYR A 50 17.72 -3.16 -13.29
C TYR A 50 18.34 -4.42 -13.92
N ASN A 51 18.98 -4.25 -15.09
CA ASN A 51 19.80 -5.28 -15.76
C ASN A 51 20.98 -5.68 -14.88
#